data_AF-A0A2G9H6P5-F1
#
_entry.id   AF-A0A2G9H6P5-F1
#
_cell.length_a   1.000
_cell.length_b   1.000
_cell.length_c   1.000
_cell.angle_alpha   90.00
_cell.angle_beta   90.00
_cell.angle_gamma   90.00
#
_symmetry.space_group_name_H-M   'P 1'
#
loop_
_entity.id
_entity.type
_entity.pdbx_description
1 polymer ?
#
loop_
_entity_poly.entity_id
_entity_poly.type
_entity_poly.pdbx_seq_one_letter_code
_entity_poly.pdbx_strand_id
1 'polypeptide(L)'
;MGELKVEKHVKYILTVEKKKDDFESVVMEHLRLNGAYWGLTTLDILGKLDAVDKEEVVSWIMQCQHESGGFGGNIGHDPHVLYTLSAIQVLALFDKIDVLDVEKVANYIASLQNEDGSFSGDIWGETDTRFSYIAICSLALLHHLDKINVERAVKYIVSCKNLDGGFGCTPGAESHAGQIFCCVGALSITGSLHHVDKDLLGWWLCERQVKSGGLNGRPEKLPDVCYSWWVLSSLIMIDRVHWIDKEKLVNFILDCQDKENGGISDRPDDAVDVFHTYFGVAGLSLLEYPGLKAIDPAYALPVDVINRIFIGK
;
A
#
# COMPACT_ATOMS: atom_id res chain seq x y z
N MET A 1 -22.67 15.76 -6.54
CA MET A 1 -21.40 15.08 -6.24
C MET A 1 -20.71 15.88 -5.14
N GLY A 2 -20.24 15.22 -4.09
CA GLY A 2 -19.44 15.88 -3.05
C GLY A 2 -18.11 16.41 -3.61
N GLU A 3 -17.49 17.33 -2.91
CA GLU A 3 -16.15 17.82 -3.22
C GLU A 3 -15.18 17.27 -2.17
N LEU A 4 -14.01 16.81 -2.60
CA LEU A 4 -12.93 16.39 -1.69
C LEU A 4 -12.44 17.58 -0.85
N LYS A 5 -12.44 17.45 0.47
CA LYS A 5 -12.02 18.51 1.40
C LYS A 5 -10.52 18.51 1.63
N VAL A 6 -9.76 18.77 0.55
CA VAL A 6 -8.28 18.76 0.50
C VAL A 6 -7.64 19.43 1.71
N GLU A 7 -7.94 20.71 1.96
CA GLU A 7 -7.33 21.49 3.06
C GLU A 7 -7.66 20.92 4.45
N LYS A 8 -8.81 20.24 4.59
CA LYS A 8 -9.17 19.56 5.84
C LYS A 8 -8.34 18.29 6.02
N HIS A 9 -8.17 17.48 4.99
CA HIS A 9 -7.34 16.27 5.06
C HIS A 9 -5.87 16.59 5.33
N VAL A 10 -5.33 17.66 4.71
CA VAL A 10 -3.97 18.15 5.00
C VAL A 10 -3.85 18.52 6.47
N LYS A 11 -4.77 19.34 6.99
CA LYS A 11 -4.77 19.72 8.41
C LYS A 11 -4.88 18.51 9.34
N TYR A 12 -5.72 17.54 9.00
CA TYR A 12 -5.90 16.31 9.76
C TYR A 12 -4.57 15.53 9.88
N ILE A 13 -3.89 15.27 8.76
CA ILE A 13 -2.61 14.55 8.74
C ILE A 13 -1.55 15.26 9.59
N LEU A 14 -1.38 16.57 9.40
CA LEU A 14 -0.42 17.38 10.17
C LEU A 14 -0.77 17.48 11.67
N THR A 15 -2.03 17.23 12.04
CA THR A 15 -2.46 17.23 13.44
C THR A 15 -2.20 15.89 14.10
N VAL A 16 -2.41 14.77 13.39
CA VAL A 16 -2.11 13.42 13.88
C VAL A 16 -0.63 13.29 14.21
N GLU A 17 0.25 13.84 13.37
CA GLU A 17 1.71 13.84 13.59
C GLU A 17 2.11 14.50 14.93
N LYS A 18 1.38 15.53 15.37
CA LYS A 18 1.69 16.33 16.56
C LYS A 18 1.20 15.69 17.86
N LYS A 19 0.25 14.75 17.79
CA LYS A 19 -0.31 14.08 18.95
C LYS A 19 0.52 12.84 19.28
N LYS A 20 1.66 13.03 19.95
CA LYS A 20 2.57 11.92 20.29
C LYS A 20 2.31 11.29 21.66
N ASP A 21 1.62 12.01 22.55
CA ASP A 21 1.55 11.65 23.99
C ASP A 21 0.16 11.23 24.48
N ASP A 22 -0.85 11.12 23.61
CA ASP A 22 -2.16 10.61 24.00
C ASP A 22 -2.21 9.06 23.99
N PHE A 23 -3.24 8.50 24.64
CA PHE A 23 -3.40 7.05 24.75
C PHE A 23 -3.46 6.37 23.38
N GLU A 24 -4.16 6.98 22.42
CA GLU A 24 -4.30 6.47 21.04
C GLU A 24 -2.94 6.41 20.33
N SER A 25 -2.12 7.46 20.46
CA SER A 25 -0.75 7.49 19.92
C SER A 25 0.15 6.40 20.51
N VAL A 26 0.03 6.13 21.81
CA VAL A 26 0.84 5.09 22.48
C VAL A 26 0.43 3.70 22.00
N VAL A 27 -0.86 3.39 21.91
CA VAL A 27 -1.31 2.06 21.44
C VAL A 27 -1.00 1.84 19.96
N MET A 28 -0.92 2.91 19.15
CA MET A 28 -0.56 2.86 17.74
C MET A 28 0.94 3.02 17.47
N GLU A 29 1.78 3.04 18.50
CA GLU A 29 3.21 3.28 18.34
C GLU A 29 3.88 2.30 17.37
N HIS A 30 3.47 1.03 17.43
CA HIS A 30 3.95 -0.04 16.55
C HIS A 30 3.59 0.15 15.06
N LEU A 31 2.73 1.09 14.70
CA LEU A 31 2.34 1.39 13.32
C LEU A 31 2.82 2.74 12.83
N ARG A 32 3.56 3.51 13.64
CA ARG A 32 3.92 4.91 13.33
C ARG A 32 4.59 5.06 11.98
N LEU A 33 5.55 4.19 11.63
CA LEU A 33 6.25 4.27 10.37
C LEU A 33 5.36 3.97 9.15
N ASN A 34 4.40 3.05 9.28
CA ASN A 34 3.37 2.84 8.25
C ASN A 34 2.40 4.03 8.18
N GLY A 35 2.01 4.58 9.33
CA GLY A 35 1.19 5.79 9.42
C GLY A 35 1.83 7.01 8.75
N ALA A 36 3.15 7.17 8.93
CA ALA A 36 3.94 8.19 8.24
C ALA A 36 3.89 7.99 6.72
N TYR A 37 4.13 6.78 6.22
CA TYR A 37 3.98 6.47 4.80
C TYR A 37 2.59 6.84 4.26
N TRP A 38 1.51 6.42 4.94
CA TRP A 38 0.13 6.74 4.52
C TRP A 38 -0.14 8.25 4.50
N GLY A 39 0.21 8.96 5.57
CA GLY A 39 0.02 10.40 5.68
C GLY A 39 0.83 11.18 4.65
N LEU A 40 2.12 10.89 4.51
CA LEU A 40 3.03 11.59 3.61
C LEU A 40 2.71 11.32 2.14
N THR A 41 2.37 10.09 1.79
CA THR A 41 1.93 9.78 0.42
C THR A 41 0.62 10.49 0.10
N THR A 42 -0.30 10.58 1.06
CA THR A 42 -1.53 11.38 0.90
C THR A 42 -1.21 12.86 0.65
N LEU A 43 -0.29 13.45 1.43
CA LEU A 43 0.14 14.83 1.21
C LEU A 43 0.75 15.01 -0.18
N ASP A 44 1.56 14.06 -0.66
CA ASP A 44 2.13 14.15 -2.01
C ASP A 44 1.06 14.08 -3.11
N ILE A 45 0.11 13.15 -3.02
CA ILE A 45 -1.01 13.03 -3.97
C ILE A 45 -1.82 14.33 -4.03
N LEU A 46 -1.98 15.01 -2.88
CA LEU A 46 -2.66 16.30 -2.76
C LEU A 46 -1.79 17.51 -3.18
N GLY A 47 -0.51 17.29 -3.51
CA GLY A 47 0.43 18.35 -3.87
C GLY A 47 0.87 19.24 -2.69
N LYS A 48 0.94 18.66 -1.49
CA LYS A 48 1.17 19.35 -0.20
C LYS A 48 2.27 18.68 0.64
N LEU A 49 3.15 17.88 0.03
CA LEU A 49 4.26 17.21 0.73
C LEU A 49 5.24 18.22 1.36
N ASP A 50 5.34 19.43 0.81
CA ASP A 50 6.14 20.54 1.32
C ASP A 50 5.63 21.14 2.64
N ALA A 51 4.47 20.70 3.13
CA ALA A 51 3.93 21.10 4.42
C ALA A 51 4.65 20.45 5.62
N VAL A 52 5.49 19.44 5.40
CA VAL A 52 6.29 18.77 6.44
C VAL A 52 7.78 19.06 6.28
N ASP A 53 8.53 19.00 7.38
CA ASP A 53 10.00 19.10 7.32
C ASP A 53 10.61 17.78 6.87
N LYS A 54 11.08 17.77 5.63
CA LYS A 54 11.75 16.61 5.01
C LYS A 54 12.92 16.09 5.85
N GLU A 55 13.77 16.96 6.38
CA GLU A 55 14.98 16.53 7.08
C GLU A 55 14.64 15.95 8.46
N GLU A 56 13.61 16.49 9.13
CA GLU A 56 13.06 15.90 10.36
C GLU A 56 12.52 14.48 10.10
N VAL A 57 11.71 14.31 9.06
CA VAL A 57 11.12 13.01 8.71
C VAL A 57 12.21 12.00 8.35
N VAL A 58 13.16 12.36 7.48
CA VAL A 58 14.27 11.47 7.07
C VAL A 58 15.10 11.06 8.29
N SER A 59 15.43 12.01 9.16
CA SER A 59 16.18 11.73 10.39
C SER A 59 15.45 10.76 11.31
N TRP A 60 14.14 10.91 11.47
CA TRP A 60 13.33 9.98 12.28
C TRP A 60 13.22 8.59 11.67
N ILE A 61 12.98 8.48 10.35
CA ILE A 61 12.94 7.20 9.65
C ILE A 61 14.24 6.43 9.86
N MET A 62 15.39 7.09 9.72
CA MET A 62 16.69 6.45 9.90
C MET A 62 16.95 5.98 11.34
N GLN A 63 16.35 6.63 12.35
CA GLN A 63 16.40 6.15 13.74
C GLN A 63 15.55 4.89 13.98
N CYS A 64 14.62 4.57 13.09
CA CYS A 64 13.83 3.33 13.14
C CYS A 64 14.56 2.14 12.50
N GLN A 65 15.76 2.35 11.93
CA GLN A 65 16.53 1.27 11.30
C GLN A 65 17.19 0.38 12.36
N HIS A 66 17.03 -0.94 12.19
CA HIS A 66 17.65 -1.96 13.02
C HIS A 66 19.03 -2.36 12.49
N GLU A 67 19.88 -2.93 13.35
CA GLU A 67 21.22 -3.39 12.97
C GLU A 67 21.23 -4.46 11.87
N SER A 68 20.14 -5.21 11.70
CA SER A 68 19.96 -6.20 10.63
C SER A 68 19.81 -5.59 9.24
N GLY A 69 19.48 -4.30 9.14
CA GLY A 69 19.17 -3.60 7.88
C GLY A 69 17.69 -3.30 7.69
N GLY A 70 16.80 -4.07 8.33
CA GLY A 70 15.35 -3.80 8.33
C GLY A 70 14.97 -2.60 9.19
N PHE A 71 13.72 -2.17 9.09
CA PHE A 71 13.14 -1.09 9.89
C PHE A 71 12.07 -1.61 10.83
N GLY A 72 11.94 -1.00 12.01
CA GLY A 72 10.85 -1.23 12.95
C GLY A 72 9.71 -0.22 12.80
N GLY A 73 8.58 -0.48 13.47
CA GLY A 73 7.40 0.39 13.43
C GLY A 73 7.60 1.75 14.11
N ASN A 74 8.56 1.83 15.03
CA ASN A 74 9.09 3.04 15.63
C ASN A 74 10.53 2.79 16.14
N ILE A 75 11.17 3.83 16.68
CA ILE A 75 12.50 3.75 17.30
C ILE A 75 12.53 2.66 18.38
N GLY A 76 13.50 1.73 18.27
CA GLY A 76 13.70 0.65 19.23
C GLY A 76 12.77 -0.55 19.07
N HIS A 77 11.92 -0.58 18.03
CA HIS A 77 11.08 -1.74 17.70
C HIS A 77 11.83 -2.76 16.85
N ASP A 78 11.40 -4.02 16.93
CA ASP A 78 11.93 -5.10 16.11
C ASP A 78 11.70 -4.84 14.60
N PRO A 79 12.66 -5.22 13.74
CA PRO A 79 12.55 -5.01 12.31
C PRO A 79 11.55 -5.97 11.66
N HIS A 80 10.78 -5.45 10.71
CA HIS A 80 9.84 -6.23 9.91
C HIS A 80 9.76 -5.68 8.48
N VAL A 81 9.49 -6.55 7.49
CA VAL A 81 9.43 -6.13 6.07
C VAL A 81 8.38 -5.07 5.80
N LEU A 82 7.25 -5.10 6.51
CA LEU A 82 6.18 -4.09 6.45
C LEU A 82 6.72 -2.68 6.63
N TYR A 83 7.44 -2.45 7.72
CA TYR A 83 8.04 -1.16 8.04
C TYR A 83 9.21 -0.85 7.11
N THR A 84 9.97 -1.87 6.72
CA THR A 84 11.08 -1.71 5.78
C THR A 84 10.62 -1.13 4.44
N LEU A 85 9.52 -1.62 3.88
CA LEU A 85 8.94 -1.05 2.65
C LEU A 85 8.45 0.38 2.89
N SER A 86 7.69 0.63 3.96
CA SER A 86 7.21 1.98 4.28
C SER A 86 8.36 2.98 4.41
N ALA A 87 9.51 2.58 4.98
CA ALA A 87 10.69 3.42 5.09
C ALA A 87 11.28 3.72 3.70
N ILE A 88 11.44 2.71 2.85
CA ILE A 88 11.88 2.87 1.45
C ILE A 88 10.94 3.81 0.69
N GLN A 89 9.62 3.64 0.84
CA GLN A 89 8.61 4.45 0.17
C GLN A 89 8.65 5.91 0.66
N VAL A 90 8.77 6.17 1.96
CA VAL A 90 8.92 7.53 2.49
C VAL A 90 10.20 8.19 1.97
N LEU A 91 11.32 7.48 1.95
CA LEU A 91 12.58 8.01 1.41
C LEU A 91 12.48 8.24 -0.10
N ALA A 92 11.74 7.41 -0.84
CA ALA A 92 11.45 7.60 -2.25
C ALA A 92 10.65 8.89 -2.52
N LEU A 93 9.60 9.15 -1.72
CA LEU A 93 8.81 10.39 -1.82
C LEU A 93 9.70 11.63 -1.75
N PHE A 94 10.67 11.63 -0.82
CA PHE A 94 11.57 12.75 -0.60
C PHE A 94 12.82 12.78 -1.49
N ASP A 95 12.98 11.85 -2.43
CA ASP A 95 14.19 11.71 -3.25
C ASP A 95 15.44 11.57 -2.35
N LYS A 96 15.35 10.64 -1.38
CA LYS A 96 16.34 10.39 -0.32
C LYS A 96 16.69 8.92 -0.13
N ILE A 97 16.51 8.08 -1.15
CA ILE A 97 16.96 6.67 -1.08
C ILE A 97 18.48 6.57 -0.87
N ASP A 98 19.26 7.58 -1.29
CA ASP A 98 20.72 7.66 -1.16
C ASP A 98 21.24 7.65 0.27
N VAL A 99 20.39 7.93 1.27
CA VAL A 99 20.78 7.85 2.70
C VAL A 99 20.83 6.42 3.22
N LEU A 100 20.27 5.46 2.49
CA LEU A 100 20.27 4.04 2.86
C LEU A 100 21.60 3.38 2.51
N ASP A 101 22.06 2.49 3.39
CA ASP A 101 22.89 1.38 2.96
C ASP A 101 21.99 0.38 2.21
N VAL A 102 21.81 0.63 0.91
CA VAL A 102 20.90 -0.13 0.04
C VAL A 102 21.24 -1.62 0.03
N GLU A 103 22.53 -1.96 0.01
CA GLU A 103 22.99 -3.35 0.04
C GLU A 103 22.58 -4.04 1.34
N LYS A 104 22.76 -3.37 2.48
CA LYS A 104 22.34 -3.92 3.78
C LYS A 104 20.83 -4.16 3.85
N VAL A 105 20.02 -3.20 3.38
CA VAL A 105 18.55 -3.33 3.34
C VAL A 105 18.15 -4.46 2.39
N ALA A 106 18.73 -4.54 1.19
CA ALA A 106 18.44 -5.58 0.21
C ALA A 106 18.82 -6.97 0.74
N ASN A 107 19.97 -7.11 1.40
CA ASN A 107 20.41 -8.38 2.00
C ASN A 107 19.49 -8.83 3.14
N TYR A 108 18.98 -7.90 3.97
CA TYR A 108 17.96 -8.21 4.98
C TYR A 108 16.71 -8.80 4.32
N ILE A 109 16.16 -8.12 3.32
CA ILE A 109 14.93 -8.57 2.62
C ILE A 109 15.16 -9.91 1.92
N ALA A 110 16.30 -10.08 1.24
CA ALA A 110 16.64 -11.32 0.55
C ALA A 110 16.80 -12.51 1.52
N SER A 111 17.32 -12.25 2.73
CA SER A 111 17.48 -13.28 3.77
C SER A 111 16.14 -13.87 4.27
N LEU A 112 15.02 -13.20 4.00
CA LEU A 112 13.68 -13.63 4.40
C LEU A 112 12.99 -14.49 3.35
N GLN A 113 13.62 -14.73 2.20
CA GLN A 113 13.08 -15.68 1.21
C GLN A 113 13.25 -17.12 1.70
N ASN A 114 12.13 -17.83 1.79
CA ASN A 114 12.09 -19.24 2.18
C ASN A 114 12.36 -20.18 0.99
N GLU A 115 12.65 -21.45 1.28
CA GLU A 115 13.01 -22.43 0.25
C GLU A 115 11.93 -22.64 -0.82
N ASP A 116 10.65 -22.57 -0.42
CA ASP A 116 9.47 -22.73 -1.28
C ASP A 116 9.17 -21.50 -2.16
N GLY A 117 9.89 -20.40 -1.93
CA GLY A 117 9.72 -19.12 -2.62
C GLY A 117 8.87 -18.09 -1.88
N SER A 118 8.21 -18.48 -0.78
CA SER A 118 7.51 -17.54 0.11
C SER A 118 8.50 -16.60 0.79
N PHE A 119 7.99 -15.54 1.42
CA PHE A 119 8.77 -14.64 2.24
C PHE A 119 8.24 -14.62 3.67
N SER A 120 9.18 -14.62 4.61
CA SER A 120 8.88 -14.40 6.02
C SER A 120 8.77 -12.90 6.31
N GLY A 121 7.90 -12.51 7.25
CA GLY A 121 7.76 -11.12 7.67
C GLY A 121 8.97 -10.58 8.44
N ASP A 122 9.58 -11.47 9.23
CA ASP A 122 10.75 -11.26 10.05
C ASP A 122 11.45 -12.60 10.36
N ILE A 123 12.33 -12.62 11.35
CA ILE A 123 13.10 -13.81 11.76
C ILE A 123 12.26 -14.92 12.42
N TRP A 124 11.00 -14.65 12.76
CA TRP A 124 10.11 -15.61 13.43
C TRP A 124 9.31 -16.47 12.44
N GLY A 125 9.36 -16.16 11.16
CA GLY A 125 8.94 -17.08 10.09
C GLY A 125 7.44 -17.09 9.76
N GLU A 126 6.68 -16.06 10.14
CA GLU A 126 5.31 -15.89 9.62
C GLU A 126 5.37 -15.74 8.10
N THR A 127 4.53 -16.48 7.37
CA THR A 127 4.42 -16.40 5.91
C THR A 127 3.05 -15.91 5.48
N ASP A 128 3.04 -14.98 4.54
CA ASP A 128 1.84 -14.41 3.95
C ASP A 128 2.18 -13.82 2.58
N THR A 129 1.26 -13.87 1.61
CA THR A 129 1.45 -13.24 0.28
C THR A 129 1.72 -11.73 0.36
N ARG A 130 1.28 -11.06 1.44
CA ARG A 130 1.69 -9.68 1.77
C ARG A 130 3.20 -9.52 1.78
N PHE A 131 3.92 -10.44 2.42
CA PHE A 131 5.37 -10.36 2.54
C PHE A 131 6.08 -10.61 1.21
N SER A 132 5.48 -11.44 0.35
CA SER A 132 5.99 -11.66 -1.02
C SER A 132 5.91 -10.37 -1.85
N TYR A 133 4.77 -9.69 -1.82
CA TYR A 133 4.61 -8.37 -2.45
C TYR A 133 5.59 -7.35 -1.90
N ILE A 134 5.67 -7.25 -0.57
CA ILE A 134 6.51 -6.26 0.12
C ILE A 134 7.98 -6.45 -0.22
N ALA A 135 8.47 -7.69 -0.21
CA ALA A 135 9.86 -8.00 -0.54
C ALA A 135 10.18 -7.67 -2.00
N ILE A 136 9.32 -8.10 -2.94
CA ILE A 136 9.47 -7.82 -4.37
C ILE A 136 9.42 -6.31 -4.64
N CYS A 137 8.44 -5.60 -4.08
CA CYS A 137 8.28 -4.15 -4.26
C CYS A 137 9.49 -3.39 -3.71
N SER A 138 9.94 -3.73 -2.50
CA SER A 138 11.13 -3.12 -1.89
C SER A 138 12.38 -3.33 -2.74
N LEU A 139 12.65 -4.58 -3.15
CA LEU A 139 13.84 -4.89 -3.95
C LEU A 139 13.75 -4.27 -5.35
N ALA A 140 12.56 -4.16 -5.94
CA ALA A 140 12.37 -3.46 -7.21
C ALA A 140 12.66 -1.96 -7.09
N LEU A 141 12.12 -1.28 -6.07
CA LEU A 141 12.40 0.14 -5.80
C LEU A 141 13.88 0.42 -5.53
N LEU A 142 14.59 -0.57 -4.99
CA LEU A 142 16.03 -0.49 -4.73
C LEU A 142 16.91 -0.96 -5.90
N HIS A 143 16.35 -1.46 -7.01
CA HIS A 143 17.08 -2.08 -8.13
C HIS A 143 17.89 -3.34 -7.75
N HIS A 144 17.37 -4.17 -6.83
CA HIS A 144 18.04 -5.36 -6.28
C HIS A 144 17.19 -6.64 -6.35
N LEU A 145 16.30 -6.77 -7.35
CA LEU A 145 15.54 -8.02 -7.55
C LEU A 145 16.44 -9.25 -7.81
N ASP A 146 17.67 -9.05 -8.27
CA ASP A 146 18.68 -10.10 -8.49
C ASP A 146 19.15 -10.79 -7.21
N LYS A 147 18.90 -10.19 -6.03
CA LYS A 147 19.24 -10.77 -4.72
C LYS A 147 18.37 -11.95 -4.31
N ILE A 148 17.23 -12.15 -4.96
CA ILE A 148 16.26 -13.20 -4.65
C ILE A 148 16.05 -14.13 -5.84
N ASN A 149 15.53 -15.33 -5.56
CA ASN A 149 15.02 -16.20 -6.60
C ASN A 149 13.61 -15.76 -7.02
N VAL A 150 13.52 -14.88 -8.01
CA VAL A 150 12.25 -14.34 -8.52
C VAL A 150 11.34 -15.45 -9.06
N GLU A 151 11.89 -16.46 -9.76
CA GLU A 151 11.11 -17.57 -10.32
C GLU A 151 10.39 -18.37 -9.22
N ARG A 152 11.08 -18.66 -8.10
CA ARG A 152 10.47 -19.33 -6.95
C ARG A 152 9.41 -18.45 -6.28
N ALA A 153 9.68 -17.16 -6.13
CA ALA A 153 8.71 -16.22 -5.56
C ALA A 153 7.42 -16.18 -6.38
N VAL A 154 7.54 -16.06 -7.72
CA VAL A 154 6.40 -16.11 -8.65
C VAL A 154 5.68 -17.46 -8.53
N LYS A 155 6.40 -18.59 -8.48
CA LYS A 155 5.80 -19.91 -8.34
C LYS A 155 5.00 -20.05 -7.04
N TYR A 156 5.50 -19.54 -5.92
CA TYR A 156 4.77 -19.54 -4.65
C TYR A 156 3.50 -18.70 -4.74
N ILE A 157 3.59 -17.47 -5.28
CA ILE A 157 2.42 -16.60 -5.48
C ILE A 157 1.35 -17.30 -6.34
N VAL A 158 1.75 -17.92 -7.44
CA VAL A 158 0.82 -18.67 -8.33
C VAL A 158 0.18 -19.84 -7.61
N SER A 159 0.87 -20.49 -6.66
CA SER A 159 0.29 -21.57 -5.85
C SER A 159 -0.78 -21.10 -4.87
N CYS A 160 -0.87 -19.80 -4.59
CA CYS A 160 -1.91 -19.19 -3.75
C CYS A 160 -3.20 -18.86 -4.53
N LYS A 161 -3.23 -19.11 -5.85
CA LYS A 161 -4.39 -18.87 -6.71
C LYS A 161 -5.49 -19.92 -6.46
N ASN A 162 -6.73 -19.46 -6.35
CA ASN A 162 -7.92 -20.28 -6.15
C ASN A 162 -8.71 -20.50 -7.46
N LEU A 163 -9.67 -21.43 -7.41
CA LEU A 163 -10.55 -21.78 -8.55
C LEU A 163 -11.42 -20.62 -9.02
N ASP A 164 -11.69 -19.65 -8.15
CA ASP A 164 -12.46 -18.44 -8.45
C ASP A 164 -11.62 -17.34 -9.11
N GLY A 165 -10.35 -17.62 -9.42
CA GLY A 165 -9.38 -16.71 -10.00
C GLY A 165 -8.67 -15.81 -8.98
N GLY A 166 -9.19 -15.73 -7.75
CA GLY A 166 -8.61 -14.95 -6.66
C GLY A 166 -7.38 -15.59 -6.02
N PHE A 167 -6.85 -14.93 -4.99
CA PHE A 167 -5.67 -15.36 -4.24
C PHE A 167 -5.92 -15.27 -2.73
N GLY A 168 -5.47 -16.29 -2.00
CA GLY A 168 -5.45 -16.31 -0.54
C GLY A 168 -4.10 -15.89 0.05
N CYS A 169 -4.04 -15.74 1.38
CA CYS A 169 -2.79 -15.38 2.09
C CYS A 169 -1.69 -16.46 2.00
N THR A 170 -2.10 -17.71 1.81
CA THR A 170 -1.27 -18.90 1.62
C THR A 170 -2.02 -19.88 0.71
N PRO A 171 -1.35 -20.93 0.19
CA PRO A 171 -2.02 -21.93 -0.66
C PRO A 171 -3.23 -22.57 0.02
N GLY A 172 -4.39 -22.48 -0.65
CA GLY A 172 -5.67 -23.01 -0.16
C GLY A 172 -6.46 -22.09 0.78
N ALA A 173 -5.92 -20.92 1.15
CA ALA A 173 -6.68 -19.92 1.91
C ALA A 173 -7.75 -19.21 1.07
N GLU A 174 -8.79 -18.68 1.72
CA GLU A 174 -9.89 -17.96 1.07
C GLU A 174 -9.39 -16.77 0.23
N SER A 175 -9.95 -16.59 -0.96
CA SER A 175 -9.69 -15.42 -1.80
C SER A 175 -10.08 -14.12 -1.09
N HIS A 176 -9.15 -13.17 -1.02
CA HIS A 176 -9.35 -11.88 -0.35
C HIS A 176 -8.78 -10.74 -1.19
N ALA A 177 -9.52 -9.65 -1.39
CA ALA A 177 -9.08 -8.55 -2.27
C ALA A 177 -7.72 -7.94 -1.90
N GLY A 178 -7.42 -7.81 -0.59
CA GLY A 178 -6.09 -7.37 -0.13
C GLY A 178 -4.97 -8.33 -0.52
N GLN A 179 -5.23 -9.66 -0.50
CA GLN A 179 -4.23 -10.66 -0.89
C GLN A 179 -4.09 -10.76 -2.40
N ILE A 180 -5.20 -10.59 -3.13
CA ILE A 180 -5.20 -10.43 -4.58
C ILE A 180 -4.34 -9.24 -4.99
N PHE A 181 -4.48 -8.08 -4.34
CA PHE A 181 -3.60 -6.94 -4.60
C PHE A 181 -2.13 -7.31 -4.44
N CYS A 182 -1.76 -7.94 -3.31
CA CYS A 182 -0.36 -8.34 -3.09
C CYS A 182 0.13 -9.29 -4.18
N CYS A 183 -0.64 -10.31 -4.55
CA CYS A 183 -0.25 -11.28 -5.57
C CYS A 183 -0.16 -10.64 -6.96
N VAL A 184 -1.18 -9.90 -7.39
CA VAL A 184 -1.22 -9.25 -8.70
C VAL A 184 -0.18 -8.15 -8.80
N GLY A 185 0.03 -7.37 -7.73
CA GLY A 185 1.08 -6.36 -7.63
C GLY A 185 2.47 -6.95 -7.79
N ALA A 186 2.77 -8.03 -7.06
CA ALA A 186 4.03 -8.75 -7.20
C ALA A 186 4.24 -9.32 -8.62
N LEU A 187 3.19 -9.90 -9.21
CA LEU A 187 3.23 -10.41 -10.59
C LEU A 187 3.37 -9.27 -11.61
N SER A 188 2.81 -8.09 -11.35
CA SER A 188 2.98 -6.90 -12.19
C SER A 188 4.44 -6.44 -12.18
N ILE A 189 5.01 -6.25 -10.99
CA ILE A 189 6.39 -5.80 -10.80
C ILE A 189 7.40 -6.77 -11.44
N THR A 190 7.12 -8.08 -11.36
CA THR A 190 8.00 -9.12 -11.93
C THR A 190 7.70 -9.45 -13.40
N GLY A 191 6.81 -8.72 -14.07
CA GLY A 191 6.44 -8.97 -15.48
C GLY A 191 5.73 -10.32 -15.72
N SER A 192 5.13 -10.89 -14.68
CA SER A 192 4.58 -12.24 -14.63
C SER A 192 3.04 -12.29 -14.61
N LEU A 193 2.37 -11.21 -15.05
CA LEU A 193 0.90 -11.14 -15.13
C LEU A 193 0.25 -12.17 -16.06
N HIS A 194 1.02 -12.84 -16.92
CA HIS A 194 0.52 -13.90 -17.80
C HIS A 194 0.02 -15.15 -17.04
N HIS A 195 0.33 -15.28 -15.74
CA HIS A 195 -0.25 -16.31 -14.86
C HIS A 195 -1.68 -15.99 -14.37
N VAL A 196 -2.12 -14.74 -14.52
CA VAL A 196 -3.45 -14.29 -14.08
C VAL A 196 -4.45 -14.50 -15.22
N ASP A 197 -5.55 -15.18 -14.91
CA ASP A 197 -6.72 -15.17 -15.79
C ASP A 197 -7.45 -13.85 -15.53
N LYS A 198 -7.25 -12.89 -16.43
CA LYS A 198 -7.72 -11.52 -16.25
C LYS A 198 -9.24 -11.41 -16.20
N ASP A 199 -9.95 -12.23 -16.97
CA ASP A 199 -11.42 -12.17 -17.03
C ASP A 199 -12.05 -12.85 -15.82
N LEU A 200 -11.55 -14.02 -15.43
CA LEU A 200 -12.05 -14.71 -14.24
C LEU A 200 -11.79 -13.89 -12.98
N LEU A 201 -10.57 -13.36 -12.81
CA LEU A 201 -10.25 -12.51 -11.68
C LEU A 201 -11.01 -11.17 -11.74
N GLY A 202 -11.14 -10.58 -12.93
CA GLY A 202 -11.91 -9.36 -13.16
C GLY A 202 -13.36 -9.51 -12.72
N TRP A 203 -13.97 -10.66 -13.02
CA TRP A 203 -15.34 -10.99 -12.60
C TRP A 203 -15.43 -11.06 -11.07
N TRP A 204 -14.50 -11.76 -10.43
CA TRP A 204 -14.48 -11.88 -8.97
C TRP A 204 -14.36 -10.52 -8.28
N LEU A 205 -13.50 -9.64 -8.82
CA LEU A 205 -13.23 -8.30 -8.28
C LEU A 205 -14.38 -7.31 -8.53
N CYS A 206 -15.01 -7.31 -9.72
CA CYS A 206 -16.11 -6.38 -9.99
C CYS A 206 -17.36 -6.71 -9.15
N GLU A 207 -17.60 -7.99 -8.85
CA GLU A 207 -18.64 -8.48 -7.93
C GLU A 207 -18.35 -8.13 -6.45
N ARG A 208 -17.31 -7.35 -6.16
CA ARG A 208 -17.12 -6.70 -4.85
C ARG A 208 -17.86 -5.38 -4.73
N GLN A 209 -18.31 -4.78 -5.84
CA GLN A 209 -19.00 -3.50 -5.79
C GLN A 209 -20.44 -3.69 -5.31
N VAL A 210 -20.75 -3.17 -4.14
CA VAL A 210 -22.10 -3.28 -3.55
C VAL A 210 -22.99 -2.13 -3.99
N LYS A 211 -24.28 -2.20 -3.67
CA LYS A 211 -25.29 -1.21 -4.10
C LYS A 211 -24.97 0.24 -3.70
N SER A 212 -24.26 0.45 -2.59
CA SER A 212 -23.84 1.78 -2.14
C SER A 212 -22.69 2.38 -2.96
N GLY A 213 -22.07 1.61 -3.85
CA GLY A 213 -20.94 2.04 -4.68
C GLY A 213 -19.56 1.63 -4.16
N GLY A 214 -19.46 1.37 -2.85
CA GLY A 214 -18.23 0.88 -2.22
C GLY A 214 -17.89 -0.56 -2.60
N LEU A 215 -16.64 -0.94 -2.34
CA LEU A 215 -16.09 -2.26 -2.62
C LEU A 215 -15.87 -3.02 -1.31
N ASN A 216 -16.05 -4.34 -1.31
CA ASN A 216 -15.77 -5.19 -0.15
C ASN A 216 -14.57 -6.13 -0.41
N GLY A 217 -14.03 -6.69 0.67
CA GLY A 217 -12.86 -7.58 0.58
C GLY A 217 -13.17 -9.02 0.19
N ARG A 218 -14.40 -9.45 0.45
CA ARG A 218 -14.88 -10.83 0.30
C ARG A 218 -16.38 -10.83 -0.04
N PRO A 219 -16.87 -11.89 -0.70
CA PRO A 219 -18.31 -12.06 -0.92
C PRO A 219 -19.12 -11.92 0.38
N GLU A 220 -20.32 -11.35 0.29
CA GLU A 220 -21.25 -11.19 1.41
C GLU A 220 -20.72 -10.36 2.60
N LYS A 221 -19.70 -9.51 2.38
CA LYS A 221 -19.19 -8.55 3.38
C LYS A 221 -19.64 -7.12 3.09
N LEU A 222 -19.56 -6.28 4.12
CA LEU A 222 -19.81 -4.85 4.01
C LEU A 222 -18.71 -4.15 3.18
N PRO A 223 -19.03 -3.03 2.50
CA PRO A 223 -18.01 -2.22 1.84
C PRO A 223 -17.13 -1.52 2.86
N ASP A 224 -15.93 -1.21 2.42
CA ASP A 224 -14.89 -0.51 3.18
C ASP A 224 -14.01 0.30 2.21
N VAL A 225 -13.73 1.56 2.54
CA VAL A 225 -12.96 2.49 1.71
C VAL A 225 -11.61 1.93 1.30
N CYS A 226 -10.93 1.12 2.11
CA CYS A 226 -9.60 0.62 1.74
C CYS A 226 -9.63 -0.28 0.49
N TYR A 227 -10.76 -0.94 0.20
CA TYR A 227 -10.92 -1.71 -1.04
C TYR A 227 -11.07 -0.83 -2.29
N SER A 228 -11.30 0.47 -2.13
CA SER A 228 -11.15 1.46 -3.21
C SER A 228 -9.71 1.55 -3.72
N TRP A 229 -8.75 1.03 -2.95
CA TRP A 229 -7.40 0.74 -3.43
C TRP A 229 -7.27 -0.74 -3.80
N TRP A 230 -7.44 -1.67 -2.85
CA TRP A 230 -7.08 -3.08 -3.06
C TRP A 230 -7.76 -3.74 -4.27
N VAL A 231 -9.07 -3.48 -4.47
CA VAL A 231 -9.81 -4.01 -5.62
C VAL A 231 -9.52 -3.20 -6.87
N LEU A 232 -9.53 -1.86 -6.75
CA LEU A 232 -9.39 -0.97 -7.90
C LEU A 232 -8.01 -1.08 -8.56
N SER A 233 -6.93 -1.06 -7.79
CA SER A 233 -5.56 -1.18 -8.31
C SER A 233 -5.36 -2.55 -8.98
N SER A 234 -5.91 -3.61 -8.41
CA SER A 234 -5.93 -4.95 -9.02
C SER A 234 -6.65 -4.96 -10.37
N LEU A 235 -7.84 -4.35 -10.44
CA LEU A 235 -8.59 -4.20 -11.69
C LEU A 235 -7.81 -3.38 -12.73
N ILE A 236 -7.09 -2.33 -12.31
CA ILE A 236 -6.27 -1.52 -13.22
C ILE A 236 -5.10 -2.34 -13.77
N MET A 237 -4.37 -3.07 -12.91
CA MET A 237 -3.22 -3.90 -13.34
C MET A 237 -3.62 -5.00 -14.34
N ILE A 238 -4.86 -5.49 -14.27
CA ILE A 238 -5.39 -6.49 -15.22
C ILE A 238 -6.25 -5.88 -16.34
N ASP A 239 -6.34 -4.56 -16.45
CA ASP A 239 -7.10 -3.83 -17.47
C ASP A 239 -8.61 -4.15 -17.47
N ARG A 240 -9.22 -4.17 -16.28
CA ARG A 240 -10.66 -4.48 -16.05
C ARG A 240 -11.38 -3.43 -15.21
N VAL A 241 -10.77 -2.26 -15.00
CA VAL A 241 -11.38 -1.15 -14.24
C VAL A 241 -12.72 -0.67 -14.82
N HIS A 242 -12.97 -0.89 -16.11
CA HIS A 242 -14.23 -0.51 -16.77
C HIS A 242 -15.42 -1.40 -16.39
N TRP A 243 -15.22 -2.45 -15.58
CA TRP A 243 -16.29 -3.37 -15.13
C TRP A 243 -17.02 -2.91 -13.88
N ILE A 244 -16.54 -1.83 -13.24
CA ILE A 244 -17.19 -1.23 -12.07
C ILE A 244 -17.77 0.15 -12.41
N ASP A 245 -18.75 0.58 -11.62
CA ASP A 245 -19.31 1.91 -11.66
C ASP A 245 -18.38 2.89 -10.92
N LYS A 246 -17.53 3.57 -11.69
CA LYS A 246 -16.52 4.52 -11.16
C LYS A 246 -17.17 5.69 -10.42
N GLU A 247 -18.27 6.24 -10.94
CA GLU A 247 -18.94 7.39 -10.33
C GLU A 247 -19.52 7.05 -8.96
N LYS A 248 -20.12 5.86 -8.81
CA LYS A 248 -20.59 5.40 -7.51
C LYS A 248 -19.46 5.19 -6.51
N LEU A 249 -18.32 4.68 -6.95
CA LEU A 249 -17.16 4.52 -6.07
C LEU A 249 -16.61 5.89 -5.62
N VAL A 250 -16.50 6.86 -6.53
CA VAL A 250 -16.14 8.25 -6.17
C VAL A 250 -17.09 8.81 -5.11
N ASN A 251 -18.40 8.67 -5.31
CA ASN A 251 -19.39 9.16 -4.35
C ASN A 251 -19.26 8.46 -2.98
N PHE A 252 -19.07 7.13 -2.97
CA PHE A 252 -18.87 6.36 -1.73
C PHE A 252 -17.66 6.87 -0.93
N ILE A 253 -16.50 7.05 -1.58
CA ILE A 253 -15.29 7.56 -0.90
C ILE A 253 -15.54 8.96 -0.32
N LEU A 254 -16.18 9.84 -1.11
CA LEU A 254 -16.48 11.21 -0.68
C LEU A 254 -17.51 11.29 0.44
N ASP A 255 -18.38 10.29 0.57
CA ASP A 255 -19.34 10.21 1.68
C ASP A 255 -18.70 9.71 2.98
N CYS A 256 -17.54 9.06 2.92
CA CYS A 256 -16.76 8.59 4.08
C CYS A 256 -15.80 9.66 4.65
N GLN A 257 -15.78 10.87 4.09
CA GLN A 257 -14.86 11.92 4.51
C GLN A 257 -15.46 12.74 5.67
N ASP A 258 -14.67 13.07 6.69
CA ASP A 258 -15.07 14.07 7.68
C ASP A 258 -14.92 15.47 7.06
N LYS A 259 -16.06 16.10 6.79
CA LYS A 259 -16.14 17.41 6.12
C LYS A 259 -15.77 18.58 7.05
N GLU A 260 -15.78 18.37 8.35
CA GLU A 260 -15.50 19.38 9.36
C GLU A 260 -14.02 19.38 9.76
N ASN A 261 -13.48 18.21 10.09
CA ASN A 261 -12.14 18.04 10.65
C ASN A 261 -11.11 17.43 9.70
N GLY A 262 -11.57 16.80 8.61
CA GLY A 262 -10.69 16.06 7.70
C GLY A 262 -10.44 14.62 8.14
N GLY A 263 -9.71 13.88 7.31
CA GLY A 263 -9.65 12.42 7.34
C GLY A 263 -10.80 11.72 6.58
N ILE A 264 -10.62 10.44 6.30
CA ILE A 264 -11.60 9.52 5.68
C ILE A 264 -11.66 8.26 6.53
N SER A 265 -12.86 7.70 6.72
CA SER A 265 -13.14 6.49 7.50
C SER A 265 -13.39 5.26 6.61
N ASP A 266 -13.53 4.08 7.21
CA ASP A 266 -13.95 2.81 6.57
C ASP A 266 -15.28 2.97 5.82
N ARG A 267 -16.29 3.57 6.49
CA ARG A 267 -17.65 3.81 5.98
C ARG A 267 -18.16 5.19 6.38
N PRO A 268 -19.26 5.68 5.79
CA PRO A 268 -19.91 6.90 6.25
C PRO A 268 -20.23 6.81 7.74
N ASP A 269 -20.00 7.92 8.44
CA ASP A 269 -20.23 8.11 9.89
C ASP A 269 -19.32 7.31 10.84
N ASP A 270 -18.38 6.50 10.32
CA ASP A 270 -17.34 5.84 11.13
C ASP A 270 -16.22 6.84 11.53
N ALA A 271 -15.37 6.45 12.50
CA ALA A 271 -14.21 7.25 12.89
C ALA A 271 -13.14 7.29 11.79
N VAL A 272 -12.55 8.46 11.56
CA VAL A 272 -11.50 8.64 10.56
C VAL A 272 -10.13 8.17 11.06
N ASP A 273 -9.32 7.63 10.15
CA ASP A 273 -7.93 7.27 10.42
C ASP A 273 -7.03 7.58 9.21
N VAL A 274 -5.72 7.61 9.43
CA VAL A 274 -4.74 7.93 8.37
C VAL A 274 -4.68 6.83 7.30
N PHE A 275 -4.98 5.57 7.65
CA PHE A 275 -4.98 4.43 6.73
C PHE A 275 -6.08 4.56 5.67
N HIS A 276 -7.33 4.74 6.08
CA HIS A 276 -8.46 4.96 5.19
C HIS A 276 -8.38 6.32 4.48
N THR A 277 -7.80 7.34 5.13
CA THR A 277 -7.49 8.61 4.46
C THR A 277 -6.58 8.40 3.25
N TYR A 278 -5.50 7.63 3.42
CA TYR A 278 -4.60 7.30 2.31
C TYR A 278 -5.31 6.50 1.22
N PHE A 279 -5.94 5.38 1.55
CA PHE A 279 -6.56 4.53 0.53
C PHE A 279 -7.78 5.17 -0.14
N GLY A 280 -8.50 6.06 0.55
CA GLY A 280 -9.54 6.88 -0.06
C GLY A 280 -8.98 7.87 -1.07
N VAL A 281 -7.95 8.65 -0.70
CA VAL A 281 -7.32 9.62 -1.61
C VAL A 281 -6.60 8.93 -2.78
N ALA A 282 -5.90 7.82 -2.52
CA ALA A 282 -5.25 7.01 -3.55
C ALA A 282 -6.28 6.35 -4.49
N GLY A 283 -7.41 5.88 -3.96
CA GLY A 283 -8.53 5.37 -4.75
C GLY A 283 -9.13 6.45 -5.67
N LEU A 284 -9.31 7.68 -5.16
CA LEU A 284 -9.74 8.82 -5.99
C LEU A 284 -8.70 9.18 -7.06
N SER A 285 -7.41 9.10 -6.74
CA SER A 285 -6.32 9.30 -7.71
C SER A 285 -6.38 8.26 -8.85
N LEU A 286 -6.58 6.97 -8.53
CA LEU A 286 -6.77 5.90 -9.52
C LEU A 286 -8.04 6.07 -10.37
N LEU A 287 -9.04 6.79 -9.88
CA LEU A 287 -10.25 7.17 -10.62
C LEU A 287 -10.10 8.50 -11.38
N GLU A 288 -8.90 9.05 -11.45
CA GLU A 288 -8.58 10.31 -12.13
C GLU A 288 -9.38 11.50 -11.58
N TYR A 289 -9.67 11.50 -10.27
CA TYR A 289 -10.37 12.62 -9.64
C TYR A 289 -9.57 13.93 -9.82
N PRO A 290 -10.21 15.03 -10.27
CA PRO A 290 -9.48 16.27 -10.60
C PRO A 290 -8.66 16.82 -9.44
N GLY A 291 -7.44 17.28 -9.76
CA GLY A 291 -6.55 17.95 -8.81
C GLY A 291 -5.66 17.01 -7.97
N LEU A 292 -5.77 15.70 -8.17
CA LEU A 292 -4.88 14.72 -7.54
C LEU A 292 -3.74 14.33 -8.47
N LYS A 293 -2.54 14.12 -7.94
CA LYS A 293 -1.45 13.48 -8.70
C LYS A 293 -1.80 12.03 -8.99
N ALA A 294 -1.35 11.51 -10.14
CA ALA A 294 -1.48 10.10 -10.48
C ALA A 294 -0.61 9.22 -9.57
N ILE A 295 -1.12 8.05 -9.20
CA ILE A 295 -0.42 7.05 -8.40
C ILE A 295 -0.27 5.75 -9.18
N ASP A 296 0.88 5.08 -9.03
CA ASP A 296 1.14 3.79 -9.65
C ASP A 296 0.39 2.67 -8.91
N PRO A 297 -0.43 1.86 -9.61
CA PRO A 297 -1.28 0.85 -8.99
C PRO A 297 -0.50 -0.37 -8.47
N ALA A 298 0.74 -0.59 -8.88
CA ALA A 298 1.56 -1.71 -8.44
C ALA A 298 2.51 -1.31 -7.30
N TYR A 299 3.06 -0.10 -7.32
CA TYR A 299 4.03 0.36 -6.31
C TYR A 299 3.44 1.18 -5.17
N ALA A 300 2.17 1.60 -5.28
CA ALA A 300 1.51 2.45 -4.28
C ALA A 300 2.28 3.75 -3.99
N LEU A 301 2.88 4.34 -5.03
CA LEU A 301 3.63 5.59 -4.98
C LEU A 301 3.22 6.49 -6.15
N PRO A 302 3.28 7.82 -6.01
CA PRO A 302 3.03 8.77 -7.10
C PRO A 302 3.84 8.42 -8.36
N VAL A 303 3.22 8.54 -9.53
CA VAL A 303 3.86 8.15 -10.80
C VAL A 303 5.15 8.93 -11.07
N ASP A 304 5.22 10.20 -10.67
CA ASP A 304 6.44 11.00 -10.79
C ASP A 304 7.59 10.49 -9.90
N VAL A 305 7.27 9.90 -8.75
CA VAL A 305 8.27 9.25 -7.86
C VAL A 305 8.83 8.00 -8.53
N ILE A 306 7.94 7.16 -9.09
CA ILE A 306 8.33 5.94 -9.81
C ILE A 306 9.17 6.27 -11.05
N ASN A 307 8.79 7.29 -11.82
CA ASN A 307 9.57 7.73 -12.98
C ASN A 307 10.98 8.19 -12.57
N ARG A 308 11.13 8.92 -11.46
CA ARG A 308 12.46 9.30 -10.95
C ARG A 308 13.33 8.09 -10.63
N ILE A 309 12.75 7.03 -10.07
CA ILE A 309 13.48 5.81 -9.68
C ILE A 309 13.92 4.99 -10.90
N PHE A 310 13.05 4.80 -11.89
CA PHE A 310 13.30 3.86 -13.00
C PHE A 310 13.74 4.49 -14.32
N ILE A 311 13.33 5.73 -14.59
CA ILE A 311 13.60 6.42 -15.86
C ILE A 311 14.69 7.48 -15.69
N GLY A 312 14.89 7.98 -14.47
CA GLY A 312 15.78 9.08 -14.15
C GLY A 312 15.08 10.44 -14.23
N LYS A 313 15.83 11.52 -13.94
CA LYS A 313 15.35 12.91 -14.02
C LYS A 313 15.43 13.45 -15.44
#